data_AF-A0A444YDQ6-F1
#
_entry.id   AF-A0A444YDQ6-F1
#
_cell.length_a   1.000
_cell.length_b   1.000
_cell.length_c   1.000
_cell.angle_alpha   90.00
_cell.angle_beta   90.00
_cell.angle_gamma   90.00
#
_symmetry.space_group_name_H-M   'P 1'
#
loop_
_entity.id
_entity.type
_entity.pdbx_description
1 polymer ?
#
loop_
_entity_poly.entity_id
_entity_poly.type
_entity_poly.pdbx_seq_one_letter_code
_entity_poly.pdbx_strand_id
1 'polypeptide(L)'
;MRDMKGAYQEHTTVLVDMVSCFKHEKEGVERRMKLMALLRDVPGLSVDDRMKAGLNIIRNNSLIDMVFQLQLRKLLPFLKKLI
;
A
#
# COMPACT_ATOMS: atom_id res chain seq x y z
N MET A 1 -12.68 -38.73 -17.29
CA MET A 1 -11.84 -37.58 -17.71
C MET A 1 -12.47 -36.21 -17.36
N ARG A 2 -13.30 -36.09 -16.31
CA ARG A 2 -13.92 -34.81 -15.93
C ARG A 2 -13.22 -34.12 -14.75
N ASP A 3 -12.54 -34.88 -13.88
CA ASP A 3 -11.90 -34.37 -12.66
C ASP A 3 -10.48 -33.81 -12.85
N MET A 4 -9.74 -34.26 -13.87
CA MET A 4 -8.37 -33.79 -14.14
C MET A 4 -8.30 -32.31 -14.50
N LYS A 5 -9.36 -31.79 -15.17
CA LYS A 5 -9.42 -30.40 -15.61
C LYS A 5 -9.71 -29.44 -14.45
N GLY A 6 -10.53 -29.86 -13.48
CA GLY A 6 -10.81 -29.10 -12.26
C GLY A 6 -9.59 -28.97 -11.37
N ALA A 7 -8.88 -30.08 -11.10
CA ALA A 7 -7.66 -30.07 -10.29
C ALA A 7 -6.57 -29.17 -10.89
N TYR A 8 -6.35 -29.21 -12.21
CA TYR A 8 -5.38 -28.32 -12.88
C TYR A 8 -5.75 -26.84 -12.73
N GLN A 9 -7.04 -26.52 -12.79
CA GLN A 9 -7.55 -25.15 -12.67
C GLN A 9 -7.42 -24.64 -11.23
N GLU A 10 -7.66 -25.52 -10.25
CA GLU A 10 -7.50 -25.26 -8.82
C GLU A 10 -6.03 -25.03 -8.45
N HIS A 11 -5.12 -25.89 -8.91
CA HIS A 11 -3.68 -25.70 -8.76
C HIS A 11 -3.17 -24.41 -9.42
N THR A 12 -3.70 -24.07 -10.60
CA THR A 12 -3.36 -22.80 -11.28
C THR A 12 -3.84 -21.59 -10.47
N THR A 13 -5.04 -21.67 -9.88
CA THR A 13 -5.60 -20.60 -9.05
C THR A 13 -4.76 -20.37 -7.79
N VAL A 14 -4.37 -21.43 -7.10
CA VAL A 14 -3.48 -21.34 -5.93
C VAL A 14 -2.13 -20.69 -6.29
N LEU A 15 -1.54 -21.04 -7.44
CA LEU A 15 -0.31 -20.43 -7.92
C LEU A 15 -0.48 -18.94 -8.24
N VAL A 16 -1.59 -18.55 -8.86
CA VAL A 16 -1.91 -17.15 -9.15
C VAL A 16 -2.07 -16.35 -7.86
N ASP A 17 -2.78 -16.91 -6.87
CA ASP A 17 -2.98 -16.27 -5.57
C ASP A 17 -1.65 -16.10 -4.83
N MET A 18 -0.79 -17.12 -4.84
CA MET A 18 0.55 -17.03 -4.25
C MET A 18 1.40 -15.94 -4.90
N VAL A 19 1.46 -15.89 -6.24
CA VAL A 19 2.21 -14.85 -6.97
C VAL A 19 1.61 -13.46 -6.70
N SER A 20 0.29 -13.35 -6.57
CA SER A 20 -0.40 -12.11 -6.21
C SER A 20 0.01 -11.61 -4.82
N CYS A 21 0.11 -12.52 -3.83
CA CYS A 21 0.59 -12.18 -2.49
C CYS A 21 2.02 -11.61 -2.52
N PHE A 22 2.95 -12.27 -3.22
CA PHE A 22 4.33 -11.77 -3.35
C PHE A 22 4.39 -10.41 -4.06
N LYS A 23 3.55 -10.20 -5.07
CA LYS A 23 3.45 -8.91 -5.75
C LYS A 23 2.98 -7.82 -4.78
N HIS A 24 1.96 -8.09 -3.98
CA HIS A 24 1.45 -7.15 -2.99
C HIS A 24 2.49 -6.78 -1.94
N GLU A 25 3.22 -7.77 -1.41
CA GLU A 25 4.30 -7.53 -0.44
C GLU A 25 5.42 -6.66 -1.03
N LYS A 26 5.84 -6.95 -2.27
CA LYS A 26 6.84 -6.15 -2.98
C LYS A 26 6.38 -4.71 -3.18
N GLU A 27 5.13 -4.51 -3.61
CA GLU A 27 4.54 -3.18 -3.74
C GLU A 27 4.50 -2.43 -2.41
N GLY A 28 4.17 -3.12 -1.31
CA GLY A 28 4.20 -2.55 0.04
C GLY A 28 5.58 -2.04 0.46
N VAL A 29 6.64 -2.80 0.18
CA VAL A 29 8.03 -2.37 0.44
C VAL A 29 8.40 -1.15 -0.40
N GLU A 30 8.05 -1.15 -1.68
CA GLU A 30 8.31 -0.02 -2.57
C GLU A 30 7.56 1.25 -2.13
N ARG A 31 6.29 1.11 -1.71
CA ARG A 31 5.49 2.21 -1.15
C ARG A 31 6.14 2.78 0.12
N ARG A 32 6.71 1.94 0.99
CA ARG A 32 7.47 2.41 2.19
C ARG A 32 8.67 3.27 1.80
N MET A 33 9.44 2.83 0.82
CA MET A 33 10.59 3.60 0.34
C MET A 33 10.18 4.93 -0.28
N LYS A 34 9.03 4.98 -0.97
CA LYS A 34 8.51 6.19 -1.63
C LYS A 34 7.72 7.11 -0.70
N LEU A 35 7.33 6.66 0.50
CA LEU A 35 6.44 7.42 1.39
C LEU A 35 6.99 8.79 1.75
N MET A 36 8.27 8.88 2.10
CA MET A 36 8.89 10.16 2.50
C MET A 36 8.96 11.15 1.33
N ALA A 37 9.11 10.65 0.10
CA ALA A 37 9.06 11.49 -1.10
C ALA A 37 7.64 12.03 -1.31
N LEU A 38 6.62 11.16 -1.21
CA LEU A 38 5.22 11.57 -1.31
C LEU A 38 4.85 12.64 -0.27
N LEU A 39 5.23 12.46 1.00
CA LEU A 39 4.92 13.42 2.07
C LEU A 39 5.63 14.77 1.90
N ARG A 40 6.85 14.77 1.36
CA ARG A 40 7.60 15.99 1.04
C ARG A 40 6.89 16.84 0.00
N ASP A 41 6.25 16.20 -0.97
CA ASP A 41 5.61 16.88 -2.10
C ASP A 41 4.19 17.35 -1.76
N VAL A 42 3.67 17.02 -0.57
CA VAL A 42 2.38 17.55 -0.09
C VAL A 42 2.55 18.99 0.41
N PRO A 43 1.92 19.99 -0.25
CA PRO A 43 1.92 21.36 0.22
C PRO A 43 1.08 21.51 1.49
N GLY A 44 1.52 22.37 2.41
CA GLY A 44 0.77 22.66 3.65
C GLY A 44 1.00 21.68 4.81
N LEU A 45 1.99 20.78 4.71
CA LEU A 45 2.52 20.04 5.85
C LEU A 45 3.90 20.57 6.25
N SER A 46 4.09 20.80 7.55
CA SER A 46 5.40 21.11 8.11
C SER A 46 6.33 19.89 8.09
N VAL A 47 7.62 20.10 8.34
CA VAL A 47 8.60 18.98 8.44
C VAL A 47 8.21 18.02 9.58
N ASP A 48 7.84 18.56 10.74
CA ASP A 48 7.39 17.78 11.90
C ASP A 48 6.12 16.97 11.59
N ASP A 49 5.15 17.60 10.95
CA ASP A 49 3.90 16.95 10.54
C ASP A 49 4.15 15.80 9.57
N ARG A 50 5.07 15.97 8.62
CA ARG A 50 5.50 14.91 7.70
C ARG A 50 6.12 13.75 8.46
N MET A 51 6.96 14.01 9.46
CA MET A 51 7.58 12.96 10.26
C MET A 51 6.54 12.19 11.10
N LYS A 52 5.62 12.90 11.78
CA LYS A 52 4.55 12.28 12.57
C LYS A 52 3.63 11.42 11.71
N ALA A 53 3.13 11.97 10.60
CA ALA A 53 2.30 11.23 9.66
C ALA A 53 3.05 10.02 9.08
N GLY A 54 4.32 10.19 8.70
CA GLY A 54 5.17 9.10 8.20
C GLY A 54 5.30 7.94 9.19
N LEU A 55 5.57 8.24 10.46
CA LEU A 55 5.66 7.22 11.51
C LEU A 55 4.33 6.48 11.73
N ASN A 56 3.21 7.20 11.74
CA ASN A 56 1.88 6.60 11.90
C ASN A 56 1.50 5.71 10.71
N ILE A 57 1.86 6.10 9.48
CA ILE A 57 1.61 5.31 8.28
C ILE A 57 2.50 4.06 8.25
N ILE A 58 3.81 4.17 8.56
CA ILE A 58 4.73 3.03 8.53
C ILE A 58 4.33 1.95 9.53
N ARG A 59 3.78 2.33 10.69
CA ARG A 59 3.29 1.40 11.72
C ARG A 59 2.04 0.63 11.29
N ASN A 60 1.28 1.13 10.33
CA ASN A 60 0.02 0.52 9.90
C ASN A 60 0.06 0.18 8.40
N ASN A 61 0.23 -1.11 8.11
CA ASN A 61 0.31 -1.63 6.74
C ASN A 61 -0.93 -1.31 5.90
N SER A 62 -2.11 -1.18 6.50
CA SER A 62 -3.33 -0.81 5.75
C SER A 62 -3.33 0.66 5.34
N LEU A 63 -2.69 1.54 6.13
CA LEU A 63 -2.60 2.96 5.80
C LEU A 63 -1.65 3.23 4.64
N ILE A 64 -0.58 2.44 4.50
CA ILE A 64 0.38 2.68 3.43
C ILE A 64 -0.22 2.44 2.06
N ASP A 65 -1.02 1.38 1.90
CA ASP A 65 -1.68 1.12 0.62
C ASP A 65 -2.74 2.17 0.32
N MET A 66 -3.51 2.56 1.35
CA MET A 66 -4.53 3.61 1.24
C MET A 66 -3.93 4.96 0.80
N VAL A 67 -2.81 5.37 1.39
CA VAL A 67 -2.15 6.66 1.08
C VAL A 67 -1.73 6.75 -0.38
N PHE A 68 -1.25 5.65 -0.97
CA PHE A 68 -0.85 5.59 -2.38
C PHE A 68 -2.04 5.47 -3.34
N GLN A 69 -3.24 5.14 -2.85
CA GLN A 69 -4.48 5.13 -3.64
C GLN A 69 -5.26 6.45 -3.54
N LEU A 70 -4.98 7.29 -2.54
CA LEU A 70 -5.68 8.54 -2.34
C LEU A 70 -5.27 9.60 -3.38
N GLN A 71 -6.25 10.26 -3.96
CA GLN A 71 -6.03 11.47 -4.76
C GLN A 71 -5.45 12.59 -3.87
N LEU A 72 -4.58 13.42 -4.44
CA LEU A 72 -3.88 14.51 -3.73
C LEU A 72 -4.84 15.42 -2.93
N ARG A 73 -6.04 15.70 -3.46
CA ARG A 73 -7.08 16.52 -2.78
C ARG A 73 -7.57 15.92 -1.46
N LYS A 74 -7.61 14.59 -1.36
CA LYS A 74 -8.02 13.85 -0.16
C LYS A 74 -6.85 13.50 0.74
N LEU A 75 -5.63 13.48 0.19
CA LEU A 75 -4.42 13.14 0.91
C LEU A 75 -4.12 14.13 2.04
N LEU A 76 -4.09 15.44 1.77
CA LEU A 76 -3.78 16.42 2.82
C LEU A 76 -4.78 16.40 4.00
N PRO A 77 -6.11 16.42 3.78
CA PRO A 77 -7.08 16.27 4.87
C PRO A 77 -6.94 14.96 5.64
N PHE A 78 -6.55 13.88 4.96
CA PHE A 78 -6.31 12.59 5.60
C PHE A 78 -5.06 12.63 6.49
N LEU A 79 -3.94 13.15 5.99
CA LEU A 79 -2.68 13.25 6.75
C LEU A 79 -2.84 14.12 8.00
N LYS A 80 -3.64 15.19 7.94
CA LYS A 80 -3.96 16.02 9.11
C LYS A 80 -4.69 15.29 10.24
N LYS A 81 -5.38 14.16 9.95
CA LYS A 81 -6.02 13.33 10.99
C LYS A 81 -5.05 12.35 11.63
N LEU A 82 -3.87 12.17 11.04
CA LEU A 82 -2.84 11.26 11.51
C LEU A 82 -1.75 11.97 12.31
N ILE A 83 -1.89 13.28 12.56
CA ILE A 83 -0.97 14.10 13.35
C ILE A 83 -1.66 14.45 14.66
#